data_AF-A0A932PE99-F1
#
_entry.id   AF-A0A932PE99-F1
#
_cell.length_a   1.000
_cell.length_b   1.000
_cell.length_c   1.000
_cell.angle_alpha   90.00
_cell.angle_beta   90.00
_cell.angle_gamma   90.00
#
_symmetry.space_group_name_H-M   'P 1'
#
loop_
_entity.id
_entity.type
_entity.pdbx_description
1 polymer ?
#
loop_
_entity_poly.entity_id
_entity_poly.type
_entity_poly.pdbx_seq_one_letter_code
_entity_poly.pdbx_strand_id
1 'polypeptide(L)' 'MAVRGGAKEIAKKLRLDDVLISISHTRTFATAFAIAVRRKDQKNPKA' A
#
# COMPACT_ATOMS: atom_id res chain seq x y z
N MET A 1 1.66 1.78 -7.57
CA MET A 1 0.97 2.23 -6.35
C MET A 1 -0.42 2.78 -6.72
N ALA A 2 -1.49 2.13 -6.27
CA ALA A 2 -2.89 2.47 -6.59
C ALA A 2 -3.41 3.74 -5.90
N VAL A 3 -2.63 4.31 -4.97
CA VAL A 3 -2.99 5.50 -4.20
C VAL A 3 -2.83 6.77 -5.06
N ARG A 4 -3.82 7.67 -5.03
CA ARG A 4 -3.87 8.89 -5.86
C ARG A 4 -4.18 10.14 -5.01
N GLY A 5 -3.98 11.31 -5.62
CA GLY A 5 -4.30 12.61 -5.00
C GLY A 5 -3.62 12.82 -3.65
N GLY A 6 -4.34 13.45 -2.71
CA GLY A 6 -3.84 13.73 -1.36
C GLY A 6 -3.37 12.48 -0.61
N ALA A 7 -4.02 11.34 -0.81
CA ALA A 7 -3.60 10.09 -0.19
C ALA A 7 -2.21 9.64 -0.66
N LYS A 8 -1.86 9.89 -1.93
CA LYS A 8 -0.52 9.60 -2.47
C LYS A 8 0.54 10.51 -1.82
N GLU A 9 0.20 11.77 -1.62
CA GLU A 9 1.11 12.74 -1.00
C GLU A 9 1.40 12.41 0.47
N ILE A 10 0.38 12.00 1.23
CA ILE A 10 0.58 11.51 2.60
C ILE A 10 1.40 10.23 2.62
N ALA A 11 1.12 9.27 1.73
CA ALA A 11 1.87 8.02 1.69
C ALA A 11 3.36 8.23 1.39
N LYS A 12 3.71 9.20 0.52
CA LYS A 12 5.09 9.63 0.30
C LYS A 12 5.71 10.27 1.55
N LYS A 13 5.00 11.18 2.22
CA LYS A 13 5.48 11.83 3.45
C LYS A 13 5.79 10.81 4.55
N LEU A 14 4.99 9.75 4.62
CA LEU A 14 5.16 8.64 5.57
C LEU A 14 6.19 7.60 5.12
N ARG A 15 6.81 7.77 3.93
CA ARG A 15 7.76 6.81 3.34
C ARG A 15 7.20 5.39 3.27
N LEU A 16 5.97 5.26 2.80
CA LEU A 16 5.38 3.97 2.48
C LEU A 16 5.83 3.56 1.08
N ASP A 17 6.31 2.32 0.95
CA ASP A 17 6.74 1.77 -0.34
C ASP A 17 5.57 1.11 -1.05
N ASP A 18 4.78 0.33 -0.30
CA ASP A 18 3.66 -0.44 -0.83
C ASP A 18 2.47 -0.45 0.14
N VAL A 19 1.28 -0.69 -0.41
CA VAL A 19 0.05 -0.92 0.35
C VAL A 19 -0.56 -2.21 -0.17
N LEU A 20 -0.60 -3.23 0.68
CA LEU A 20 -1.23 -4.50 0.37
C LEU A 20 -2.69 -4.41 0.78
N ILE A 21 -3.60 -4.80 -0.12
CA ILE A 21 -5.03 -4.76 0.11
C ILE A 21 -5.59 -6.17 -0.08
N SER A 22 -6.37 -6.62 0.88
CA SER A 22 -7.16 -7.85 0.76
C SER A 22 -8.62 -7.50 0.87
N ILE A 23 -9.42 -8.01 -0.06
CA ILE A 23 -10.86 -7.78 -0.14
C ILE A 23 -11.52 -9.16 -0.17
N SER A 24 -12.40 -9.41 0.80
CA SER A 24 -13.30 -10.55 0.79
C SER A 24 -14.71 -10.04 0.58
N HIS A 25 -15.41 -10.54 -0.43
CA HIS A 25 -16.77 -10.14 -0.71
C HIS A 25 -17.68 -11.35 -0.84
N THR A 26 -18.94 -11.15 -0.46
CA THR A 26 -20.05 -12.05 -0.71
C THR A 26 -21.11 -11.32 -1.55
N ARG A 27 -22.29 -11.90 -1.73
CA ARG A 27 -23.41 -11.25 -2.41
C ARG A 27 -23.93 -10.02 -1.64
N THR A 28 -23.84 -10.05 -0.30
CA THR A 28 -24.54 -9.09 0.56
C THR A 28 -23.61 -8.06 1.19
N PHE A 29 -22.33 -8.39 1.38
CA PHE A 29 -21.35 -7.48 1.97
C PHE A 29 -19.94 -7.73 1.45
N ALA A 30 -19.09 -6.72 1.64
CA ALA A 30 -17.66 -6.83 1.42
C ALA A 30 -16.91 -6.34 2.67
N THR A 31 -15.80 -7.00 2.98
CA THR A 31 -14.86 -6.61 4.03
C THR A 31 -13.49 -6.47 3.39
N ALA A 32 -12.76 -5.41 3.75
CA ALA A 32 -11.42 -5.18 3.27
C ALA A 32 -10.48 -4.83 4.43
N PHE A 33 -9.23 -5.27 4.32
CA PHE A 33 -8.15 -4.80 5.18
C PHE A 33 -6.97 -4.37 4.32
N ALA A 34 -6.18 -3.42 4.86
CA ALA A 34 -5.00 -2.90 4.19
C ALA A 34 -3.80 -2.87 5.13
N ILE A 35 -2.62 -3.20 4.60
CA ILE A 35 -1.35 -3.15 5.32
C ILE A 35 -0.42 -2.20 4.57
N ALA A 36 0.02 -1.16 5.26
CA ALA A 36 1.03 -0.23 4.76
C ALA A 36 2.43 -0.79 5.06
N VAL A 37 3.25 -0.93 4.03
CA VAL A 37 4.58 -1.56 4.13
C VAL A 37 5.66 -0.52 3.85
N ARG A 38 6.68 -0.53 4.71
CA ARG A 38 7.95 0.16 4.48
C ARG A 38 9.06 -0.88 4.46
N ARG A 39 9.75 -1.01 3.32
CA ARG A 39 10.91 -1.88 3.15
C ARG A 39 12.11 -1.23 3.83
N LYS A 40 12.79 -1.97 4.70
CA LYS A 40 14.11 -1.58 5.21
C LYS A 40 15.11 -1.91 4.10
N ASP A 41 15.68 -0.87 3.49
CA ASP A 41 16.82 -0.89 2.57
C ASP A 41 17.00 -2.18 1.75
N GLN A 42 16.33 -2.24 0.61
CA GLN A 42 16.71 -3.19 -0.43
C GLN A 42 17.87 -2.55 -1.20
N LYS A 43 19.12 -2.72 -0.69
CA LYS A 43 20.33 -2.48 -1.50
C LYS A 43 20.16 -3.26 -2.80
N ASN A 44 19.86 -2.56 -3.89
CA ASN A 44 19.76 -3.13 -5.22
C ASN A 44 21.19 -3.46 -5.69
N PRO A 45 21.59 -4.74 -5.85
CA PRO A 45 22.95 -5.07 -6.26
C PRO A 45 23.18 -4.88 -7.78
N LYS A 46 22.34 -4.09 -8.48
CA LYS A 46 22.43 -3.84 -9.92
C LYS A 46 21.96 -2.43 -10.28
N ALA A 47 22.75 -1.42 -9.92
CA ALA A 47 22.71 -0.09 -10.53
C ALA A 47 24.12 0.24 -11.03
#